data_AF-A0AAV2CQY4-F1
#
_entry.id   AF-A0AAV2CQY4-F1
#
_cell.length_a   1.000
_cell.length_b   1.000
_cell.length_c   1.000
_cell.angle_alpha   90.00
_cell.angle_beta   90.00
_cell.angle_gamma   90.00
#
_symmetry.space_group_name_H-M   'P 1'
#
loop_
_entity.id
_entity.type
_entity.pdbx_description
1 polymer ?
#
loop_
_entity_poly.entity_id
_entity_poly.type
_entity_poly.pdbx_seq_one_letter_code
_entity_poly.pdbx_strand_id
1 'polypeptide(L)'
;MASSTVAGLPKYVTLRSTANGKYMHYLWNDEFGAYYKGMGCKRPMDPVSPFVKLEVVPSVTDPAHLVHLRCGYNDKFLRLVEMDGVQFVYATADAPAEDADGEESTLFDVVFPEDEPGAVGLLHVRTQRHVRTFFNEGYSDEINGVACAYSTDDVGSMERYTFAPWVAYGGEA
;
A
#
# COMPACT_ATOMS: atom_id res chain seq x y z
N MET A 1 22.93 11.24 -8.88
CA MET A 1 21.96 12.31 -8.55
C MET A 1 21.36 12.00 -7.19
N ALA A 2 21.04 12.99 -6.36
CA ALA A 2 20.39 12.69 -5.07
C ALA A 2 18.99 12.11 -5.36
N SER A 3 18.78 10.84 -5.04
CA SER A 3 17.46 10.22 -5.12
C SER A 3 16.53 10.99 -4.18
N SER A 4 15.52 11.67 -4.74
CA SER A 4 14.56 12.43 -3.94
C SER A 4 13.71 11.45 -3.11
N THR A 5 13.74 11.62 -1.79
CA THR A 5 12.89 10.87 -0.86
C THR A 5 11.69 11.70 -0.42
N VAL A 6 10.54 11.05 -0.22
CA VAL A 6 9.30 11.60 0.32
C VAL A 6 8.97 10.81 1.57
N ALA A 7 8.90 11.46 2.74
CA ALA A 7 8.72 10.79 4.04
C ALA A 7 9.66 9.59 4.24
N GLY A 8 10.94 9.73 3.86
CA GLY A 8 11.94 8.65 3.96
C GLY A 8 11.83 7.54 2.90
N LEU A 9 10.83 7.55 2.02
CA LEU A 9 10.66 6.59 0.93
C LEU A 9 11.10 7.16 -0.42
N PRO A 10 11.55 6.32 -1.39
CA PRO A 10 11.74 6.75 -2.77
C PRO A 10 10.43 7.27 -3.39
N LYS A 11 10.51 8.29 -4.26
CA LYS A 11 9.34 8.81 -4.98
C LYS A 11 8.56 7.72 -5.71
N TYR A 12 9.26 6.80 -6.38
CA TYR A 12 8.66 5.59 -6.95
C TYR A 12 9.21 4.38 -6.20
N VAL A 13 8.32 3.58 -5.63
CA VAL A 13 8.69 2.53 -4.67
C VAL A 13 7.99 1.21 -4.99
N THR A 14 8.67 0.11 -4.70
CA THR A 14 8.06 -1.22 -4.55
C THR A 14 8.02 -1.60 -3.08
N LEU A 15 6.92 -2.20 -2.63
CA LEU A 15 6.78 -2.73 -1.28
C LEU A 15 6.72 -4.25 -1.33
N ARG A 16 7.59 -4.92 -0.59
CA ARG A 16 7.64 -6.39 -0.50
C ARG A 16 7.33 -6.83 0.92
N SER A 17 6.22 -7.54 1.08
CA SER A 17 5.76 -8.06 2.37
C SER A 17 6.82 -8.96 2.97
N THR A 18 7.20 -8.71 4.23
CA THR A 18 8.14 -9.59 4.95
C THR A 18 7.49 -10.90 5.37
N ALA A 19 6.15 -10.93 5.47
CA ALA A 19 5.41 -12.12 5.88
C ALA A 19 5.40 -13.22 4.81
N ASN A 20 5.22 -12.86 3.54
CA ASN A 20 5.09 -13.83 2.45
C ASN A 20 6.11 -13.64 1.30
N GLY A 21 6.96 -12.61 1.38
CA GLY A 21 7.99 -12.34 0.39
C GLY A 21 7.48 -11.90 -0.98
N LYS A 22 6.19 -11.58 -1.13
CA LYS A 22 5.59 -11.10 -2.39
C LYS A 22 5.48 -9.58 -2.38
N TYR A 23 5.48 -8.99 -3.57
CA TYR A 23 5.29 -7.55 -3.74
C TYR A 23 3.82 -7.17 -3.66
N MET A 24 3.54 -6.04 -3.01
CA MET A 24 2.26 -5.37 -3.13
C MET A 24 2.06 -4.94 -4.58
N HIS A 25 0.94 -5.31 -5.17
CA HIS A 25 0.59 -4.98 -6.54
C HIS A 25 -0.90 -4.69 -6.70
N TYR A 26 -1.19 -3.96 -7.76
CA TYR A 26 -2.54 -3.70 -8.22
C TYR A 26 -3.22 -4.98 -8.74
N LEU A 27 -4.49 -5.18 -8.40
CA LEU A 27 -5.31 -6.31 -8.83
C LEU A 27 -6.12 -5.90 -10.07
N TRP A 28 -5.58 -6.13 -11.28
CA TRP A 28 -5.96 -5.38 -12.49
C TRP A 28 -7.06 -5.98 -13.37
N ASN A 29 -7.52 -7.19 -13.10
CA ASN A 29 -8.51 -7.91 -13.91
C ASN A 29 -9.52 -8.66 -13.04
N ASP A 30 -10.46 -9.29 -13.72
CA ASP A 30 -11.57 -10.09 -13.17
C ASP A 30 -11.13 -11.39 -12.50
N GLU A 31 -9.88 -11.83 -12.70
CA GLU A 31 -9.31 -13.00 -12.00
C GLU A 31 -9.31 -12.82 -10.47
N PHE A 32 -9.40 -11.57 -9.99
CA PHE A 32 -9.49 -11.21 -8.57
C PHE A 32 -10.92 -11.00 -8.07
N GLY A 33 -11.93 -11.32 -8.89
CA GLY A 33 -13.33 -11.26 -8.51
C GLY A 33 -13.73 -9.90 -7.96
N ALA A 34 -14.33 -9.88 -6.77
CA ALA A 34 -14.79 -8.65 -6.12
C ALA A 34 -13.63 -7.69 -5.74
N TYR A 35 -12.39 -8.19 -5.68
CA TYR A 35 -11.18 -7.45 -5.30
C TYR A 35 -10.42 -6.82 -6.47
N TYR A 36 -11.00 -6.88 -7.67
CA TYR A 36 -10.54 -6.07 -8.80
C TYR A 36 -10.44 -4.58 -8.40
N LYS A 37 -9.36 -3.92 -8.82
CA LYS A 37 -8.91 -2.57 -8.44
C LYS A 37 -8.35 -2.42 -7.02
N GLY A 38 -8.35 -3.49 -6.24
CA GLY A 38 -7.65 -3.56 -4.97
C GLY A 38 -6.13 -3.55 -5.11
N MET A 39 -5.45 -3.46 -3.97
CA MET A 39 -4.03 -3.76 -3.81
C MET A 39 -3.87 -5.10 -3.08
N GLY A 40 -2.74 -5.78 -3.24
CA GLY A 40 -2.48 -6.99 -2.47
C GLY A 40 -1.14 -7.65 -2.77
N CYS A 41 -0.80 -8.66 -1.97
CA CYS A 41 0.39 -9.50 -2.11
C CYS A 41 0.00 -10.94 -2.51
N LYS A 42 -0.94 -11.08 -3.47
CA LYS A 42 -1.55 -12.38 -3.79
C LYS A 42 -0.61 -13.36 -4.49
N ARG A 43 0.14 -12.90 -5.49
CA ARG A 43 1.04 -13.74 -6.28
C ARG A 43 2.45 -13.13 -6.42
N PRO A 44 3.45 -13.94 -6.80
CA PRO A 44 4.77 -13.43 -7.15
C PRO A 44 4.68 -12.43 -8.31
N MET A 45 5.44 -11.34 -8.20
CA MET A 45 5.59 -10.30 -9.22
C MET A 45 7.05 -9.96 -9.39
N ASP A 46 7.43 -9.59 -10.62
CA ASP A 46 8.73 -8.97 -10.87
C ASP A 46 8.75 -7.56 -10.27
N PRO A 47 9.81 -7.14 -9.55
CA PRO A 47 9.95 -5.77 -9.04
C PRO A 47 9.88 -4.69 -10.12
N VAL A 48 10.18 -4.99 -11.38
CA VAL A 48 10.07 -4.03 -12.50
C VAL A 48 8.66 -3.93 -13.08
N SER A 49 7.73 -4.76 -12.61
CA SER A 49 6.36 -4.79 -13.12
C SER A 49 5.68 -3.44 -12.88
N PRO A 50 4.93 -2.90 -13.87
CA PRO A 50 4.17 -1.67 -13.66
C PRO A 50 3.09 -1.82 -12.58
N PHE A 51 2.63 -3.06 -12.30
CA PHE A 51 1.61 -3.34 -11.29
C PHE A 51 2.11 -3.19 -9.85
N VAL A 52 3.43 -3.30 -9.60
CA VAL A 52 4.03 -3.13 -8.27
C VAL A 52 4.48 -1.70 -8.00
N LYS A 53 4.44 -0.84 -9.02
CA LYS A 53 4.90 0.55 -8.93
C LYS A 53 3.91 1.37 -8.12
N LEU A 54 4.38 1.93 -7.02
CA LEU A 54 3.69 2.98 -6.27
C LEU A 54 4.45 4.29 -6.41
N GLU A 55 3.73 5.38 -6.62
CA GLU A 55 4.27 6.71 -6.43
C GLU A 55 3.89 7.23 -5.05
N VAL A 56 4.91 7.68 -4.31
CA VAL A 56 4.77 8.35 -3.02
C VAL A 56 4.63 9.84 -3.30
N VAL A 57 3.45 10.38 -3.01
CA VAL A 57 3.14 11.80 -3.17
C VAL A 57 3.09 12.43 -1.77
N PRO A 58 3.86 13.49 -1.47
CA PRO A 58 3.83 14.12 -0.17
C PRO A 58 2.45 14.73 0.11
N SER A 59 1.98 14.62 1.35
CA SER A 59 0.87 15.45 1.82
C SER A 59 1.29 16.92 1.83
N VAL A 60 0.33 17.81 1.59
CA VAL A 60 0.52 19.27 1.75
C VAL A 60 0.43 19.71 3.21
N THR A 61 -0.20 18.90 4.07
CA THR A 61 -0.40 19.22 5.49
C THR A 61 0.79 18.81 6.34
N ASP A 62 1.36 17.63 6.10
CA ASP A 62 2.59 17.15 6.74
C ASP A 62 3.44 16.32 5.75
N PRO A 63 4.26 16.97 4.90
CA PRO A 63 5.07 16.29 3.89
C PRO A 63 6.22 15.45 4.48
N ALA A 64 6.49 15.55 5.78
CA ALA A 64 7.58 14.82 6.43
C ALA A 64 7.17 13.39 6.80
N HIS A 65 5.89 13.17 7.10
CA HIS A 65 5.37 11.90 7.60
C HIS A 65 4.18 11.37 6.79
N LEU A 66 3.31 12.26 6.32
CA LEU A 66 2.08 11.89 5.64
C LEU A 66 2.28 11.88 4.12
N VAL A 67 1.74 10.84 3.52
CA VAL A 67 1.81 10.61 2.07
C VAL A 67 0.46 10.19 1.52
N HIS A 68 0.28 10.45 0.25
CA HIS A 68 -0.65 9.73 -0.60
C HIS A 68 0.14 8.71 -1.41
N LEU A 69 -0.48 7.56 -1.65
CA LEU A 69 0.08 6.54 -2.52
C LEU A 69 -0.74 6.52 -3.81
N ARG A 70 -0.07 6.61 -4.95
CA ARG A 70 -0.70 6.52 -6.27
C ARG A 70 -0.23 5.25 -6.98
N CYS A 71 -1.19 4.46 -7.45
CA CYS A 71 -0.90 3.27 -8.23
C CYS A 71 -0.34 3.66 -9.60
N GLY A 72 0.87 3.19 -9.91
CA GLY A 72 1.56 3.52 -11.16
C GLY A 72 0.92 2.92 -12.41
N TYR A 73 0.02 1.94 -12.28
CA TYR A 73 -0.66 1.31 -13.41
C TYR A 73 -1.91 2.09 -13.87
N ASN A 74 -2.79 2.50 -12.95
CA ASN A 74 -4.06 3.14 -13.29
C ASN A 74 -4.14 4.63 -12.93
N ASP A 75 -3.06 5.19 -12.38
CA ASP A 75 -2.93 6.60 -11.98
C ASP A 75 -3.92 7.05 -10.90
N LYS A 76 -4.47 6.10 -10.11
CA LYS A 76 -5.40 6.39 -9.02
C LYS A 76 -4.72 6.35 -7.67
N PHE A 77 -5.20 7.19 -6.76
CA PHE A 77 -4.80 7.20 -5.37
C PHE A 77 -5.43 6.04 -4.60
N LEU A 78 -4.65 5.51 -3.67
CA LEU A 78 -5.08 4.47 -2.75
C LEU A 78 -6.00 5.07 -1.70
N ARG A 79 -7.13 4.41 -1.44
CA ARG A 79 -8.10 4.73 -0.39
C ARG A 79 -8.63 3.45 0.24
N LEU A 80 -9.28 3.57 1.39
CA LEU A 80 -10.01 2.45 1.97
C LEU A 80 -11.43 2.34 1.40
N VAL A 81 -11.84 1.11 1.09
CA VAL A 81 -13.20 0.76 0.66
C VAL A 81 -13.73 -0.32 1.59
N GLU A 82 -14.89 -0.09 2.19
CA GLU A 82 -15.53 -1.06 3.08
C GLU A 82 -16.34 -2.09 2.28
N MET A 83 -16.06 -3.36 2.52
CA MET A 83 -16.78 -4.50 1.96
C MET A 83 -16.91 -5.58 3.03
N ASP A 84 -18.13 -6.03 3.29
CA ASP A 84 -18.44 -7.07 4.29
C ASP A 84 -17.81 -6.82 5.68
N GLY A 85 -17.75 -5.54 6.10
CA GLY A 85 -17.20 -5.13 7.39
C GLY A 85 -15.66 -5.06 7.45
N VAL A 86 -14.98 -5.26 6.33
CA VAL A 86 -13.51 -5.14 6.19
C VAL A 86 -13.19 -3.96 5.28
N GLN A 87 -12.21 -3.14 5.68
CA GLN A 87 -11.75 -2.01 4.88
C GLN A 87 -10.55 -2.43 4.02
N PHE A 88 -10.73 -2.54 2.72
CA PHE A 88 -9.69 -2.93 1.78
C PHE A 88 -9.02 -1.72 1.13
N VAL A 89 -7.75 -1.87 0.76
CA VAL A 89 -6.99 -0.82 0.08
C VAL A 89 -7.23 -0.91 -1.43
N TYR A 90 -7.85 0.11 -1.99
CA TYR A 90 -8.22 0.18 -3.41
C TYR A 90 -7.57 1.38 -4.08
N ALA A 91 -7.09 1.19 -5.31
CA ALA A 91 -6.58 2.28 -6.14
C ALA A 91 -7.70 2.83 -7.02
N THR A 92 -8.58 3.66 -6.44
CA THR A 92 -9.79 4.18 -7.11
C THR A 92 -9.98 5.69 -7.01
N ALA A 93 -9.26 6.40 -6.13
CA ALA A 93 -9.45 7.84 -5.97
C ALA A 93 -8.79 8.62 -7.13
N ASP A 94 -9.50 9.59 -7.69
CA ASP A 94 -9.03 10.41 -8.82
C ASP A 94 -8.04 11.50 -8.40
N ALA A 95 -8.07 11.91 -7.14
CA ALA A 95 -7.27 12.99 -6.57
C ALA A 95 -6.85 12.66 -5.13
N PRO A 96 -5.75 13.26 -4.63
CA PRO A 96 -5.43 13.15 -3.21
C PRO A 96 -6.47 13.89 -2.38
N ALA A 97 -6.91 13.26 -1.29
CA ALA A 97 -7.81 13.81 -0.29
C ALA A 97 -7.06 13.99 1.03
N GLU A 98 -6.85 15.25 1.41
CA GLU A 98 -6.07 15.72 2.56
C GLU A 98 -6.90 15.83 3.86
N ASP A 99 -8.22 15.73 3.75
CA ASP A 99 -9.07 15.68 4.94
C ASP A 99 -8.82 14.35 5.67
N ALA A 100 -8.18 14.44 6.83
CA ALA A 100 -7.83 13.29 7.65
C ALA A 100 -9.06 12.61 8.27
N ASP A 101 -10.16 13.35 8.45
CA ASP A 101 -11.40 12.82 9.05
C ASP A 101 -12.41 12.38 7.98
N GLY A 102 -12.22 12.81 6.72
CA GLY A 102 -13.12 12.53 5.61
C GLY A 102 -13.12 11.08 5.15
N GLU A 103 -14.31 10.52 4.84
CA GLU A 103 -14.44 9.11 4.42
C GLU A 103 -13.57 8.75 3.20
N GLU A 104 -13.36 9.73 2.34
CA GLU A 104 -12.57 9.68 1.11
C GLU A 104 -11.07 9.91 1.34
N SER A 105 -10.60 9.99 2.58
CA SER A 105 -9.20 10.22 2.91
C SER A 105 -8.29 9.22 2.20
N THR A 106 -7.17 9.73 1.71
CA THR A 106 -6.13 8.95 1.00
C THR A 106 -4.79 9.04 1.72
N LEU A 107 -4.80 9.57 2.95
CA LEU A 107 -3.61 9.82 3.73
C LEU A 107 -3.14 8.54 4.43
N PHE A 108 -1.85 8.29 4.30
CA PHE A 108 -1.13 7.27 5.03
C PHE A 108 0.04 7.91 5.77
N ASP A 109 0.25 7.50 7.01
CA ASP A 109 1.47 7.77 7.75
C ASP A 109 2.48 6.65 7.50
N VAL A 110 3.73 7.04 7.24
CA VAL A 110 4.84 6.13 6.95
C VAL A 110 5.57 5.80 8.25
N VAL A 111 5.42 4.56 8.71
CA VAL A 111 5.95 4.11 10.00
C VAL A 111 7.22 3.30 9.79
N PHE A 112 8.35 3.80 10.28
CA PHE A 112 9.62 3.08 10.31
C PHE A 112 9.82 2.41 11.68
N PRO A 113 9.78 1.07 11.78
CA PRO A 113 9.96 0.37 13.04
C PRO A 113 11.41 0.45 13.53
N GLU A 114 11.62 0.76 14.81
CA GLU A 114 12.95 0.85 15.42
C GLU A 114 13.67 -0.52 15.48
N ASP A 115 12.90 -1.60 15.63
CA ASP A 115 13.40 -2.97 15.77
C ASP A 115 13.78 -3.62 14.44
N GLU A 116 13.39 -3.04 13.30
CA GLU A 116 13.66 -3.58 11.97
C GLU A 116 14.06 -2.47 10.97
N PRO A 117 15.32 -1.98 11.05
CA PRO A 117 15.83 -0.98 10.13
C PRO A 117 15.72 -1.46 8.67
N GLY A 118 15.12 -0.63 7.81
CA GLY A 118 14.88 -0.96 6.40
C GLY A 118 13.52 -1.60 6.11
N ALA A 119 12.71 -1.84 7.14
CA ALA A 119 11.28 -2.09 6.97
C ALA A 119 10.48 -0.79 7.05
N VAL A 120 9.26 -0.83 6.53
CA VAL A 120 8.27 0.23 6.63
C VAL A 120 6.89 -0.39 6.82
N GLY A 121 6.01 0.29 7.51
CA GLY A 121 4.57 0.02 7.46
C GLY A 121 3.79 1.28 7.13
N LEU A 122 2.51 1.07 6.85
CA LEU A 122 1.60 2.13 6.45
C LEU A 122 0.44 2.16 7.43
N LEU A 123 0.16 3.33 7.99
CA LEU A 123 -0.98 3.56 8.87
C LEU A 123 -1.97 4.46 8.14
N HIS A 124 -3.20 4.00 7.89
CA HIS A 124 -4.21 4.86 7.28
C HIS A 124 -4.68 5.89 8.32
N VAL A 125 -4.53 7.19 7.99
CA VAL A 125 -4.64 8.27 8.97
C VAL A 125 -6.04 8.35 9.59
N ARG A 126 -7.11 8.35 8.79
CA ARG A 126 -8.48 8.44 9.34
C ARG A 126 -8.82 7.33 10.31
N THR A 127 -8.47 6.10 9.94
CA THR A 127 -8.92 4.91 10.66
C THR A 127 -7.94 4.50 11.75
N GLN A 128 -6.73 5.07 11.76
CA GLN A 128 -5.64 4.70 12.65
C GLN A 128 -5.37 3.19 12.61
N ARG A 129 -5.50 2.60 11.42
CA ARG A 129 -5.32 1.16 11.18
C ARG A 129 -4.15 0.91 10.26
N HIS A 130 -3.29 -0.02 10.65
CA HIS A 130 -2.18 -0.46 9.82
C HIS A 130 -2.69 -1.23 8.61
N VAL A 131 -2.13 -0.91 7.45
CA VAL A 131 -2.28 -1.71 6.24
C VAL A 131 -1.59 -3.05 6.45
N ARG A 132 -2.30 -4.12 6.13
CA ARG A 132 -1.86 -5.51 6.16
C ARG A 132 -2.47 -6.28 5.00
N THR A 133 -2.11 -7.54 4.85
CA THR A 133 -2.67 -8.49 3.93
C THR A 133 -3.67 -9.35 4.67
N PHE A 134 -4.88 -9.43 4.14
CA PHE A 134 -5.92 -10.26 4.74
C PHE A 134 -5.50 -11.73 4.65
N PHE A 135 -5.59 -12.44 5.77
CA PHE A 135 -5.41 -13.88 5.78
C PHE A 135 -6.38 -14.50 6.80
N ASN A 136 -7.20 -15.43 6.34
CA ASN A 136 -8.04 -16.24 7.21
C ASN A 136 -8.25 -17.62 6.57
N GLU A 137 -7.90 -18.68 7.31
CA GLU A 137 -8.01 -20.07 6.84
C GLU A 137 -9.46 -20.49 6.53
N GLY A 138 -10.44 -19.85 7.15
CA GLY A 138 -11.87 -20.09 6.89
C GLY A 138 -12.42 -19.39 5.64
N TYR A 139 -11.62 -18.54 4.99
CA TYR A 139 -12.04 -17.79 3.81
C TYR A 139 -11.39 -18.34 2.53
N SER A 140 -12.02 -18.04 1.38
CA SER A 140 -11.52 -18.47 0.08
C SER A 140 -10.19 -17.81 -0.29
N ASP A 141 -9.50 -18.40 -1.25
CA ASP A 141 -8.31 -17.79 -1.86
C ASP A 141 -8.62 -16.47 -2.59
N GLU A 142 -9.89 -16.09 -2.77
CA GLU A 142 -10.28 -14.83 -3.42
C GLU A 142 -9.89 -13.60 -2.59
N ILE A 143 -10.12 -13.65 -1.27
CA ILE A 143 -9.82 -12.55 -0.34
C ILE A 143 -8.40 -12.63 0.24
N ASN A 144 -7.84 -13.84 0.39
CA ASN A 144 -6.53 -14.02 1.01
C ASN A 144 -5.42 -13.33 0.19
N GLY A 145 -4.57 -12.56 0.87
CA GLY A 145 -3.51 -11.74 0.28
C GLY A 145 -3.95 -10.38 -0.28
N VAL A 146 -5.22 -10.00 -0.17
CA VAL A 146 -5.69 -8.64 -0.51
C VAL A 146 -5.32 -7.68 0.62
N ALA A 147 -4.83 -6.48 0.28
CA ALA A 147 -4.44 -5.48 1.25
C ALA A 147 -5.68 -4.86 1.92
N CYS A 148 -5.66 -4.78 3.24
CA CYS A 148 -6.73 -4.24 4.07
C CYS A 148 -6.18 -3.49 5.29
N ALA A 149 -7.06 -2.74 5.94
CA ALA A 149 -6.84 -2.09 7.22
C ALA A 149 -7.94 -2.57 8.17
N TYR A 150 -7.65 -3.62 8.95
CA TYR A 150 -8.64 -4.33 9.76
C TYR A 150 -8.10 -4.67 11.16
N SER A 151 -9.00 -4.77 12.15
CA SER A 151 -8.67 -4.80 13.58
C SER A 151 -9.36 -5.95 14.34
N THR A 152 -9.00 -7.22 14.06
CA THR A 152 -9.37 -8.32 14.99
C THR A 152 -8.21 -8.88 15.79
N ASP A 153 -6.97 -8.66 15.36
CA ASP A 153 -5.79 -9.21 16.03
C ASP A 153 -4.87 -8.09 16.51
N ASP A 154 -4.33 -8.32 17.71
CA ASP A 154 -3.43 -7.50 18.51
C ASP A 154 -2.97 -6.20 17.83
N VAL A 155 -3.29 -5.09 18.49
CA VAL A 155 -3.05 -3.68 18.13
C VAL A 155 -1.56 -3.39 17.81
N GLY A 156 -0.65 -4.36 17.96
CA GLY A 156 0.79 -4.24 17.71
C GLY A 156 1.34 -4.86 16.41
N SER A 157 0.61 -5.69 15.64
CA SER A 157 1.19 -6.27 14.41
C SER A 157 0.93 -5.41 13.17
N MET A 158 1.82 -4.45 12.96
CA MET A 158 1.96 -3.75 11.69
C MET A 158 2.51 -4.73 10.64
N GLU A 159 1.89 -4.84 9.46
CA GLU A 159 2.56 -5.55 8.37
C GLU A 159 3.77 -4.73 7.93
N ARG A 160 4.91 -5.42 7.83
CA ARG A 160 6.18 -4.85 7.48
C ARG A 160 6.46 -5.12 6.02
N TYR A 161 6.96 -4.10 5.34
CA TYR A 161 7.42 -4.17 3.97
C TYR A 161 8.88 -3.80 3.94
N THR A 162 9.68 -4.59 3.24
CA THR A 162 10.94 -4.06 2.69
C THR A 162 10.58 -3.19 1.49
N PHE A 163 11.34 -2.12 1.27
CA PHE A 163 11.09 -1.18 0.19
C PHE A 163 12.35 -0.92 -0.63
N ALA A 164 12.15 -0.65 -1.92
CA ALA A 164 13.22 -0.30 -2.86
C ALA A 164 12.69 0.70 -3.91
N PRO A 165 13.57 1.55 -4.48
CA PRO A 165 13.19 2.36 -5.62
C PRO A 165 12.69 1.47 -6.76
N TRP A 166 11.52 1.80 -7.32
CA TRP A 166 11.04 1.14 -8.54
C TRP A 166 11.86 1.64 -9.73
N VAL A 167 12.44 0.71 -10.49
CA VAL A 167 13.19 0.98 -11.70
C VAL A 167 12.57 0.24 -12.87
N ALA A 168 12.36 0.94 -13.98
CA ALA A 168 11.87 0.32 -15.20
C ALA A 168 12.94 -0.62 -15.78
N TYR A 169 12.50 -1.66 -16.48
CA TYR A 169 13.42 -2.55 -17.19
C TYR A 169 14.23 -1.75 -18.22
N GLY A 170 15.55 -1.68 -18.04
CA GLY A 170 16.46 -0.94 -18.92
C GLY A 170 16.63 0.56 -18.60
N GLY A 171 16.13 1.06 -17.47
CA GLY A 171 16.44 2.41 -17.00
C GLY A 171 17.79 2.46 -16.29
N GLU A 172 18.73 3.26 -16.80
CA GLU A 172 19.96 3.59 -16.08
C GLU A 172 19.64 4.37 -14.79
N ALA A 173 20.34 4.03 -13.71
CA ALA A 173 20.19 4.60 -12.36
C ALA A 173 20.83 5.99 -12.20
#